data_AF-A0A094C9D4-F1
#
_entry.id   AF-A0A094C9D4-F1
#
_cell.length_a   1.000
_cell.length_b   1.000
_cell.length_c   1.000
_cell.angle_alpha   90.00
_cell.angle_beta   90.00
_cell.angle_gamma   90.00
#
_symmetry.space_group_name_H-M   'P 1'
#
loop_
_entity.id
_entity.type
_entity.pdbx_description
1 polymer ?
#
loop_
_entity_poly.entity_id
_entity_poly.type
_entity_poly.pdbx_seq_one_letter_code
_entity_poly.pdbx_strand_id
1 'polypeptide(L)'
;MERQNSAAEASQETLISLQQLDPSPVESPLNVDKQLPNFPNEGPTPHHGVGTLGLSGFNNGHSTVYYLTRLQKYSTYAFSLFAAMHLTNTSLLPLVTRSLPDADKYLLLTRPFYQSFPMEAALITAPLLTHVLSGLALRVHRRNATLKRYGASNLSIANRLQQRLRIWPGFSWQQLGGYALVGLVGGHAYVNRVVPLIQEGSSAGVGLQYVAHGFARHPFLAWSAQVALLGVTAGHVVWGWARWMGWLGAVDQKRARRRFWTINGVVAAVA
;
A
#
# COMPACT_ATOMS: atom_id res chain seq x y z
N MET A 1 -20.77 -48.39 -25.82
CA MET A 1 -20.67 -48.70 -24.38
C MET A 1 -19.25 -48.55 -23.81
N GLU A 2 -18.30 -47.87 -24.48
CA GLU A 2 -16.88 -47.81 -24.04
C GLU A 2 -16.46 -46.59 -23.21
N ARG A 3 -17.26 -45.51 -23.13
CA ARG A 3 -16.82 -44.26 -22.47
C ARG A 3 -16.96 -44.24 -20.94
N GLN A 4 -17.66 -45.19 -20.33
CA GLN A 4 -17.86 -45.20 -18.87
C GLN A 4 -16.75 -45.91 -18.10
N ASN A 5 -15.97 -46.78 -18.76
CA ASN A 5 -14.93 -47.57 -18.10
C ASN A 5 -13.63 -46.78 -17.87
N SER A 6 -13.29 -45.84 -18.76
CA SER A 6 -12.03 -45.07 -18.68
C SER A 6 -11.99 -44.06 -17.52
N ALA A 7 -13.15 -43.55 -17.09
CA ALA A 7 -13.23 -42.63 -15.95
C ALA A 7 -13.08 -43.35 -14.59
N ALA A 8 -13.47 -44.63 -14.54
CA ALA A 8 -13.32 -45.48 -13.37
C ALA A 8 -11.86 -45.94 -13.19
N GLU A 9 -11.15 -46.29 -14.28
CA GLU A 9 -9.72 -46.63 -14.25
C GLU A 9 -8.85 -45.45 -13.81
N ALA A 10 -9.10 -44.24 -14.34
CA ALA A 10 -8.34 -43.04 -13.95
C ALA A 10 -8.51 -42.68 -12.46
N SER A 11 -9.67 -42.97 -11.87
CA SER A 11 -9.90 -42.79 -10.42
C SER A 11 -9.16 -43.84 -9.59
N GLN A 12 -8.97 -45.05 -10.11
CA GLN A 12 -8.24 -46.11 -9.41
C GLN A 12 -6.73 -45.86 -9.39
N GLU A 13 -6.14 -45.37 -10.49
CA GLU A 13 -4.71 -45.03 -10.49
C GLU A 13 -4.36 -43.87 -9.56
N THR A 14 -5.30 -42.93 -9.34
CA THR A 14 -5.10 -41.81 -8.40
C THR A 14 -5.21 -42.26 -6.94
N LEU A 15 -5.95 -43.34 -6.65
CA LEU A 15 -6.06 -43.95 -5.32
C LEU A 15 -4.85 -44.82 -4.96
N ILE A 16 -4.15 -45.38 -5.95
CA ILE A 16 -2.96 -46.21 -5.74
C ILE A 16 -1.73 -45.38 -5.30
N SER A 17 -1.77 -44.05 -5.44
CA SER A 17 -0.70 -43.12 -5.02
C SER A 17 -1.15 -42.16 -3.91
N LEU A 18 -1.93 -42.67 -2.96
CA LEU A 18 -2.11 -42.06 -1.64
C LEU A 18 -1.80 -43.14 -0.61
N GLN A 19 -0.53 -43.24 -0.22
CA GLN A 19 -0.17 -44.06 0.92
C GLN A 19 -0.77 -43.42 2.18
N GLN A 20 -1.93 -43.92 2.58
CA GLN A 20 -2.59 -43.55 3.81
C GLN A 20 -1.73 -44.06 4.97
N LEU A 21 -0.99 -43.14 5.60
CA LEU A 21 -0.26 -43.41 6.82
C LEU A 21 -1.27 -43.49 7.97
N ASP A 22 -1.24 -44.61 8.70
CA ASP A 22 -2.02 -44.73 9.92
C ASP A 22 -1.63 -43.60 10.89
N PRO A 23 -2.61 -42.95 11.55
CA PRO A 23 -2.29 -41.93 12.54
C PRO A 23 -1.47 -42.59 13.65
N SER A 24 -0.20 -42.18 13.75
CA SER A 24 0.66 -42.59 14.85
C SER A 24 -0.05 -42.25 16.18
N PRO A 25 -0.10 -43.18 17.15
CA PRO A 25 -0.68 -42.90 18.44
C PRO A 25 -0.01 -41.66 19.03
N VAL A 26 -0.80 -40.62 19.30
CA VAL A 26 -0.33 -39.49 20.10
C VAL A 26 -0.12 -40.04 21.51
N GLU A 27 1.11 -40.43 21.83
CA GLU A 27 1.50 -40.57 23.22
C GLU A 27 1.19 -39.24 23.91
N SER A 28 0.31 -39.32 24.91
CA SER A 28 -0.06 -38.21 25.77
C SER A 28 1.19 -37.64 26.46
N PRO A 29 1.13 -36.39 26.96
CA PRO A 29 2.19 -35.41 26.85
C PRO A 29 3.55 -35.87 27.36
N LEU A 30 4.56 -35.62 26.54
CA LEU A 30 5.99 -35.75 26.82
C LEU A 30 6.34 -35.17 28.20
N ASN A 31 6.76 -36.05 29.11
CA ASN A 31 7.57 -35.70 30.26
C ASN A 31 8.87 -35.05 29.73
N VAL A 32 9.13 -33.80 30.13
CA VAL A 32 10.13 -32.89 29.54
C VAL A 32 11.59 -33.27 29.88
N ASP A 33 11.84 -34.35 30.62
CA ASP A 33 13.16 -34.61 31.21
C ASP A 33 13.92 -35.85 30.66
N LYS A 34 13.75 -36.21 29.38
CA LYS A 34 14.57 -37.27 28.76
C LYS A 34 15.54 -36.70 27.72
N GLN A 35 16.81 -36.64 28.13
CA GLN A 35 17.99 -36.27 27.33
C GLN A 35 17.93 -36.85 25.91
N LEU A 36 17.98 -35.97 24.91
CA LEU A 36 18.13 -36.33 23.50
C LEU A 36 19.52 -36.98 23.28
N PRO A 37 19.61 -38.10 22.53
CA PRO A 37 20.89 -38.66 22.13
C PRO A 37 21.62 -37.72 21.16
N ASN A 38 22.92 -37.56 21.38
CA ASN A 38 23.81 -36.73 20.59
C ASN A 38 23.95 -37.34 19.17
N PHE A 39 23.45 -36.65 18.14
CA PHE A 39 23.66 -37.07 16.74
C PHE A 39 25.06 -36.64 16.25
N PRO A 40 25.76 -37.47 15.45
CA PRO A 40 27.11 -37.15 14.98
C PRO A 40 27.12 -36.00 13.97
N ASN A 41 28.15 -35.16 14.09
CA ASN A 41 28.47 -34.04 13.23
C ASN A 41 29.01 -34.56 11.87
N GLU A 42 28.23 -34.45 10.79
CA GLU A 42 28.72 -34.71 9.43
C GLU A 42 28.25 -33.63 8.44
N GLY A 43 29.22 -32.88 7.91
CA GLY A 43 29.24 -32.38 6.52
C GLY A 43 28.53 -31.05 6.19
N PRO A 44 29.20 -30.08 5.54
CA PRO A 44 28.55 -28.88 5.02
C PRO A 44 27.72 -29.22 3.78
N THR A 45 26.41 -28.98 3.83
CA THR A 45 25.51 -29.13 2.67
C THR A 45 25.74 -28.00 1.65
N PRO A 46 26.01 -28.31 0.36
CA PRO A 46 26.12 -27.31 -0.70
C PRO A 46 24.71 -26.92 -1.17
N HIS A 47 24.19 -25.78 -0.71
CA HIS A 47 22.95 -25.23 -1.25
C HIS A 47 23.23 -24.39 -2.50
N HIS A 48 23.18 -25.06 -3.65
CA HIS A 48 22.86 -24.42 -4.92
C HIS A 48 21.46 -23.82 -4.85
N GLY A 49 21.38 -22.49 -5.03
CA GLY A 49 20.14 -21.75 -5.18
C GLY A 49 20.36 -20.56 -6.10
N VAL A 50 20.50 -20.84 -7.40
CA VAL A 50 20.56 -19.82 -8.46
C VAL A 50 19.17 -19.20 -8.61
N GLY A 51 19.10 -17.86 -8.50
CA GLY A 51 18.01 -17.06 -9.04
C GLY A 51 17.17 -16.30 -8.01
N THR A 52 17.58 -15.06 -7.68
CA THR A 52 16.77 -13.83 -7.78
C THR A 52 17.58 -12.67 -7.20
N LEU A 53 18.07 -11.76 -8.06
CA LEU A 53 18.58 -10.42 -7.75
C LEU A 53 19.10 -10.25 -6.30
N GLY A 54 20.37 -10.58 -6.10
CA GLY A 54 21.10 -10.45 -4.85
C GLY A 54 21.15 -9.02 -4.32
N LEU A 55 20.09 -8.63 -3.59
CA LEU A 55 20.11 -7.56 -2.60
C LEU A 55 20.39 -8.10 -1.18
N SER A 56 20.88 -9.33 -1.07
CA SER A 56 21.48 -9.89 0.15
C SER A 56 22.84 -9.24 0.50
N GLY A 57 23.33 -8.30 -0.31
CA GLY A 57 24.67 -7.71 -0.22
C GLY A 57 24.77 -6.30 0.37
N PHE A 58 23.77 -5.79 1.09
CA PHE A 58 23.95 -4.57 1.91
C PHE A 58 24.18 -4.94 3.38
N ASN A 59 25.35 -5.55 3.66
CA ASN A 59 26.09 -5.64 4.95
C ASN A 59 25.31 -5.51 6.28
N ASN A 60 24.12 -6.12 6.46
CA ASN A 60 23.43 -6.11 7.77
C ASN A 60 22.22 -7.07 7.91
N GLY A 61 22.18 -8.23 7.24
CA GLY A 61 21.15 -9.26 7.49
C GLY A 61 19.67 -8.88 7.24
N HIS A 62 19.40 -7.69 6.70
CA HIS A 62 18.04 -7.20 6.50
C HIS A 62 17.47 -7.64 5.15
N SER A 63 16.22 -8.12 5.14
CA SER A 63 15.55 -8.56 3.91
C SER A 63 15.07 -7.40 3.03
N THR A 64 14.82 -7.65 1.74
CA THR A 64 14.20 -6.67 0.84
C THR A 64 12.86 -6.15 1.38
N VAL A 65 12.09 -7.01 2.06
CA VAL A 65 10.82 -6.62 2.73
C VAL A 65 11.06 -5.57 3.80
N TYR A 66 12.16 -5.66 4.55
CA TYR A 66 12.51 -4.68 5.57
C TYR A 66 12.75 -3.29 4.96
N TYR A 67 13.57 -3.20 3.91
CA TYR A 67 13.85 -1.92 3.24
C TYR A 67 12.60 -1.35 2.56
N LEU A 68 11.85 -2.16 1.80
CA LEU A 68 10.61 -1.71 1.16
C LEU A 68 9.58 -1.20 2.17
N THR A 69 9.45 -1.89 3.31
CA THR A 69 8.56 -1.45 4.38
C THR A 69 9.03 -0.12 4.96
N ARG A 70 10.33 0.07 5.20
CA ARG A 70 10.87 1.35 5.69
C ARG A 70 10.74 2.49 4.69
N LEU A 71 10.98 2.24 3.41
CA LEU A 71 10.80 3.23 2.34
C LEU A 71 9.34 3.67 2.25
N GLN A 72 8.39 2.72 2.23
CA GLN A 72 6.96 3.03 2.25
C GLN A 72 6.59 3.87 3.48
N LYS A 73 7.16 3.50 4.62
CA LYS A 73 6.88 4.03 5.94
C LYS A 73 7.40 5.46 6.09
N TYR A 74 8.68 5.71 5.81
CA TYR A 74 9.33 6.99 6.09
C TYR A 74 9.19 8.03 4.99
N SER A 75 8.85 7.62 3.76
CA SER A 75 8.51 8.57 2.68
C SER A 75 7.32 9.48 3.04
N THR A 76 6.46 9.06 3.97
CA THR A 76 5.28 9.85 4.37
C THR A 76 5.61 11.18 5.02
N TYR A 77 6.76 11.31 5.68
CA TYR A 77 7.11 12.55 6.38
C TYR A 77 7.29 13.73 5.44
N ALA A 78 7.96 13.52 4.31
CA ALA A 78 8.24 14.59 3.35
C ALA A 78 6.95 15.15 2.73
N PHE A 79 6.07 14.28 2.21
CA PHE A 79 4.82 14.76 1.63
C PHE A 79 3.79 15.18 2.69
N SER A 80 3.91 14.75 3.95
CA SER A 80 3.08 15.27 5.05
C SER A 80 3.44 16.72 5.38
N LEU A 81 4.73 17.05 5.38
CA LEU A 81 5.19 18.43 5.54
C LEU A 81 4.65 19.32 4.40
N PHE A 82 4.74 18.84 3.16
CA PHE A 82 4.11 19.51 2.02
C PHE A 82 2.59 19.65 2.21
N ALA A 83 1.89 18.59 2.59
CA ALA A 83 0.44 18.62 2.78
C ALA A 83 0.02 19.64 3.85
N ALA A 84 0.77 19.77 4.95
CA ALA A 84 0.52 20.77 5.97
C ALA A 84 0.68 22.21 5.43
N MET A 85 1.76 22.49 4.70
CA MET A 85 1.96 23.79 4.05
C MET A 85 0.88 24.06 3.01
N HIS A 86 0.53 23.06 2.20
CA HIS A 86 -0.49 23.16 1.17
C HIS A 86 -1.86 23.48 1.78
N LEU A 87 -2.33 22.69 2.74
CA LEU A 87 -3.61 22.91 3.45
C LEU A 87 -3.65 24.27 4.14
N THR A 88 -2.53 24.71 4.72
CA THR A 88 -2.45 26.04 5.35
C THR A 88 -2.72 27.14 4.31
N ASN A 89 -2.05 27.09 3.16
CA ASN A 89 -2.16 28.14 2.14
C ASN A 89 -3.45 28.05 1.31
N THR A 90 -3.98 26.86 1.06
CA THR A 90 -5.14 26.67 0.16
C THR A 90 -6.46 26.51 0.89
N SER A 91 -6.45 26.28 2.20
CA SER A 91 -7.67 26.09 3.00
C SER A 91 -7.73 27.03 4.22
N LEU A 92 -6.73 27.00 5.10
CA LEU A 92 -6.78 27.76 6.35
C LEU A 92 -6.67 29.28 6.13
N LEU A 93 -5.71 29.73 5.33
CA LEU A 93 -5.53 31.16 5.06
C LEU A 93 -6.73 31.77 4.31
N PRO A 94 -7.29 31.15 3.25
CA PRO A 94 -8.54 31.62 2.65
C PRO A 94 -9.70 31.68 3.64
N LEU A 95 -9.81 30.71 4.56
CA LEU A 95 -10.84 30.70 5.60
C LEU A 95 -10.69 31.85 6.59
N VAL A 96 -9.46 32.16 7.01
CA VAL A 96 -9.17 33.24 7.98
C VAL A 96 -9.30 34.61 7.34
N THR A 97 -8.73 34.80 6.15
CA THR A 97 -8.75 36.09 5.43
C THR A 97 -10.11 36.41 4.82
N ARG A 98 -10.92 35.38 4.53
CA ARG A 98 -12.22 35.50 3.84
C ARG A 98 -12.16 36.27 2.52
N SER A 99 -10.98 36.32 1.90
CA SER A 99 -10.67 37.11 0.71
C SER A 99 -9.67 36.35 -0.14
N LEU A 100 -10.07 36.00 -1.37
CA LEU A 100 -9.17 35.28 -2.30
C LEU A 100 -7.95 36.12 -2.68
N PRO A 101 -8.06 37.42 -3.03
CA PRO A 101 -6.89 38.22 -3.37
C PRO A 101 -5.90 38.39 -2.21
N ASP A 102 -6.38 38.42 -0.96
CA ASP A 102 -5.50 38.54 0.20
C ASP A 102 -4.83 37.22 0.56
N ALA A 103 -5.55 36.10 0.48
CA ALA A 103 -4.97 34.77 0.66
C ALA A 103 -3.92 34.43 -0.41
N ASP A 104 -4.13 34.88 -1.65
CA ASP A 104 -3.22 34.59 -2.77
C ASP A 104 -1.81 35.19 -2.52
N LYS A 105 -1.72 36.33 -1.84
CA LYS A 105 -0.42 36.93 -1.44
C LYS A 105 0.42 35.96 -0.60
N TYR A 106 -0.19 35.25 0.34
CA TYR A 106 0.49 34.27 1.17
C TYR A 106 0.84 32.99 0.41
N LEU A 107 -0.03 32.56 -0.51
CA LEU A 107 0.26 31.45 -1.41
C LEU A 107 1.49 31.76 -2.27
N LEU A 108 1.58 32.97 -2.83
CA LEU A 108 2.74 33.43 -3.61
C LEU A 108 4.01 33.49 -2.77
N LEU A 109 3.92 33.95 -1.52
CA LEU A 109 5.06 34.05 -0.60
C LEU A 109 5.65 32.67 -0.25
N THR A 110 4.79 31.67 -0.08
CA THR A 110 5.23 30.33 0.36
C THR A 110 5.67 29.44 -0.79
N ARG A 111 5.27 29.76 -2.02
CA ARG A 111 5.54 28.97 -3.23
C ARG A 111 7.02 28.60 -3.43
N PRO A 112 8.01 29.51 -3.25
CA PRO A 112 9.41 29.17 -3.43
C PRO A 112 9.91 28.07 -2.48
N PHE A 113 9.28 27.89 -1.31
CA PHE A 113 9.71 26.92 -0.31
C PHE A 113 9.28 25.48 -0.60
N TYR A 114 8.38 25.23 -1.55
CA TYR A 114 7.94 23.85 -1.83
C TYR A 114 7.63 23.54 -3.30
N GLN A 115 7.47 24.55 -4.17
CA GLN A 115 7.20 24.38 -5.61
C GLN A 115 8.40 24.73 -6.51
N SER A 116 9.54 25.13 -5.94
CA SER A 116 10.78 25.37 -6.68
C SER A 116 11.55 24.06 -6.86
N PHE A 117 12.39 23.99 -7.91
CA PHE A 117 13.37 22.91 -8.02
C PHE A 117 14.52 23.16 -7.02
N PRO A 118 14.99 22.15 -6.27
CA PRO A 118 14.60 20.72 -6.30
C PRO A 118 13.50 20.35 -5.28
N MET A 119 12.96 21.32 -4.56
CA MET A 119 12.11 21.09 -3.40
C MET A 119 10.79 20.38 -3.72
N GLU A 120 10.16 20.70 -4.85
CA GLU A 120 8.95 20.00 -5.31
C GLU A 120 9.21 18.50 -5.49
N ALA A 121 10.34 18.16 -6.11
CA ALA A 121 10.74 16.77 -6.32
C ALA A 121 11.04 16.08 -4.99
N ALA A 122 11.73 16.76 -4.07
CA ALA A 122 12.13 16.21 -2.79
C ALA A 122 10.97 16.04 -1.79
N LEU A 123 10.00 16.96 -1.77
CA LEU A 123 8.89 16.95 -0.84
C LEU A 123 7.66 16.20 -1.36
N ILE A 124 7.47 16.13 -2.68
CA ILE A 124 6.25 15.60 -3.28
C ILE A 124 6.58 14.39 -4.16
N THR A 125 7.28 14.60 -5.28
CA THR A 125 7.38 13.59 -6.34
C THR A 125 8.12 12.33 -5.89
N ALA A 126 9.35 12.48 -5.39
CA ALA A 126 10.17 11.36 -4.93
C ALA A 126 9.53 10.60 -3.75
N PRO A 127 9.07 11.25 -2.66
CA PRO A 127 8.47 10.53 -1.54
C PRO A 127 7.12 9.90 -1.91
N LEU A 128 6.27 10.56 -2.70
CA LEU A 128 4.99 9.98 -3.13
C LEU A 128 5.20 8.75 -4.02
N LEU A 129 6.10 8.83 -5.01
CA LEU A 129 6.46 7.69 -5.84
C LEU A 129 7.06 6.57 -5.01
N THR A 130 7.96 6.89 -4.08
CA THR A 130 8.56 5.90 -3.18
C THR A 130 7.48 5.19 -2.37
N HIS A 131 6.52 5.92 -1.81
CA HIS A 131 5.41 5.35 -1.04
C HIS A 131 4.56 4.38 -1.86
N VAL A 132 4.14 4.80 -3.07
CA VAL A 132 3.27 4.00 -3.94
C VAL A 132 4.01 2.78 -4.48
N LEU A 133 5.22 2.96 -5.01
CA LEU A 133 6.00 1.89 -5.64
C LEU A 133 6.46 0.85 -4.61
N SER A 134 6.90 1.26 -3.42
CA SER A 134 7.27 0.30 -2.36
C SER A 134 6.05 -0.49 -1.86
N GLY A 135 4.88 0.14 -1.74
CA GLY A 135 3.62 -0.54 -1.41
C GLY A 135 3.22 -1.57 -2.46
N LEU A 136 3.34 -1.23 -3.75
CA LEU A 136 3.09 -2.16 -4.86
C LEU A 136 4.09 -3.32 -4.87
N ALA A 137 5.38 -3.03 -4.69
CA ALA A 137 6.44 -4.03 -4.62
C ALA A 137 6.20 -5.02 -3.47
N LEU A 138 5.79 -4.53 -2.28
CA LEU A 138 5.43 -5.39 -1.15
C LEU A 138 4.21 -6.27 -1.44
N ARG A 139 3.24 -5.78 -2.22
CA ARG A 139 2.07 -6.58 -2.62
C ARG A 139 2.47 -7.69 -3.59
N VAL A 140 3.31 -7.39 -4.58
CA VAL A 140 3.86 -8.37 -5.53
C VAL A 140 4.73 -9.39 -4.79
N HIS A 141 5.57 -8.95 -3.87
CA HIS A 141 6.39 -9.84 -3.04
C HIS A 141 5.52 -10.82 -2.24
N ARG A 142 4.45 -10.34 -1.59
CA ARG A 142 3.51 -11.22 -0.85
C ARG A 142 2.83 -12.23 -1.77
N ARG A 143 2.37 -11.82 -2.95
CA ARG A 143 1.82 -12.73 -3.98
C ARG A 143 2.83 -13.81 -4.37
N ASN A 144 4.08 -13.43 -4.61
CA ASN A 144 5.13 -14.38 -5.00
C ASN A 144 5.49 -15.34 -3.87
N ALA A 145 5.51 -14.87 -2.61
CA ALA A 145 5.70 -15.73 -1.44
C ALA A 145 4.55 -16.74 -1.29
N THR A 146 3.30 -16.32 -1.50
CA THR A 146 2.13 -17.21 -1.53
C THR A 146 2.27 -18.28 -2.61
N LEU A 147 2.66 -17.89 -3.83
CA LEU A 147 2.89 -18.84 -4.93
C LEU A 147 3.95 -19.89 -4.61
N LYS A 148 5.06 -19.49 -3.97
CA LYS A 148 6.12 -20.42 -3.54
C LYS A 148 5.61 -21.39 -2.47
N ARG A 149 4.86 -20.90 -1.48
CA ARG A 149 4.31 -21.72 -0.39
C ARG A 149 3.35 -22.81 -0.87
N TYR A 150 2.56 -22.52 -1.90
CA TYR A 150 1.59 -23.45 -2.47
C TYR A 150 2.13 -24.24 -3.67
N GLY A 151 3.45 -24.25 -3.92
CA GLY A 151 4.05 -25.00 -5.05
C GLY A 151 3.65 -24.49 -6.45
N ALA A 152 2.91 -23.39 -6.54
CA ALA A 152 2.38 -22.84 -7.78
C ALA A 152 3.38 -21.95 -8.54
N SER A 153 4.64 -21.86 -8.09
CA SER A 153 5.68 -21.01 -8.69
C SER A 153 6.04 -21.42 -10.11
N ASN A 154 5.94 -22.72 -10.43
CA ASN A 154 6.35 -23.28 -11.71
C ASN A 154 5.17 -23.41 -12.70
N LEU A 155 3.94 -23.15 -12.24
CA LEU A 155 2.75 -23.18 -13.10
C LEU A 155 2.73 -21.99 -14.07
N SER A 156 2.34 -22.25 -15.32
CA SER A 156 2.09 -21.20 -16.31
C SER A 156 0.96 -20.27 -15.85
N ILE A 157 0.94 -19.03 -16.35
CA ILE A 157 -0.11 -18.05 -16.02
C ILE A 157 -1.49 -18.58 -16.43
N ALA A 158 -1.59 -19.27 -17.57
CA ALA A 158 -2.82 -19.88 -18.06
C ALA A 158 -3.35 -20.94 -17.09
N ASN A 159 -2.50 -21.85 -16.62
CA ASN A 159 -2.89 -22.91 -15.68
C ASN A 159 -3.32 -22.33 -14.34
N ARG A 160 -2.63 -21.29 -13.85
CA ARG A 160 -3.03 -20.58 -12.62
C ARG A 160 -4.41 -19.94 -12.73
N LEU A 161 -4.74 -19.38 -13.89
CA LEU A 161 -6.04 -18.76 -14.15
C LEU A 161 -7.14 -19.82 -14.29
N GLN A 162 -6.87 -20.91 -15.01
CA GLN A 162 -7.78 -22.03 -15.17
C GLN A 162 -8.14 -22.67 -13.83
N GLN A 163 -7.15 -22.89 -12.96
CA GLN A 163 -7.32 -23.42 -11.60
C GLN A 163 -7.88 -22.38 -10.62
N ARG A 164 -8.15 -21.14 -11.06
CA ARG A 164 -8.69 -20.03 -10.26
C ARG A 164 -7.93 -19.83 -8.94
N LEU A 165 -6.60 -19.99 -8.97
CA LEU A 165 -5.80 -19.91 -7.76
C LEU A 165 -5.88 -18.50 -7.14
N ARG A 166 -6.25 -18.44 -5.87
CA ARG A 166 -6.30 -17.17 -5.11
C ARG A 166 -4.90 -16.74 -4.68
N ILE A 167 -4.12 -16.26 -5.65
CA ILE A 167 -2.70 -15.90 -5.50
C ILE A 167 -2.48 -14.50 -4.95
N TRP A 168 -3.44 -13.60 -5.17
CA TRP A 168 -3.32 -12.22 -4.73
C TRP A 168 -3.82 -12.07 -3.29
N PRO A 169 -3.09 -11.33 -2.44
CA PRO A 169 -3.62 -10.95 -1.14
C PRO A 169 -4.92 -10.14 -1.33
N GLY A 170 -5.85 -10.29 -0.40
CA GLY A 170 -7.09 -9.50 -0.40
C GLY A 170 -6.80 -7.99 -0.36
N PHE A 171 -7.73 -7.19 -0.87
CA PHE A 171 -7.68 -5.75 -0.72
C PHE A 171 -8.23 -5.36 0.66
N SER A 172 -7.46 -4.59 1.41
CA SER A 172 -8.00 -3.87 2.56
C SER A 172 -8.59 -2.53 2.11
N TRP A 173 -9.51 -1.99 2.91
CA TRP A 173 -10.04 -0.63 2.70
C TRP A 173 -8.93 0.43 2.60
N GLN A 174 -7.85 0.27 3.36
CA GLN A 174 -6.66 1.12 3.27
C GLN A 174 -6.01 1.10 1.88
N GLN A 175 -5.89 -0.10 1.27
CA GLN A 175 -5.29 -0.25 -0.05
C GLN A 175 -6.20 0.31 -1.12
N LEU A 176 -7.50 0.04 -1.03
CA LEU A 176 -8.49 0.60 -1.96
C LEU A 176 -8.48 2.13 -1.92
N GLY A 177 -8.48 2.73 -0.72
CA GLY A 177 -8.33 4.17 -0.56
C GLY A 177 -7.01 4.70 -1.12
N GLY A 178 -5.91 3.97 -0.96
CA GLY A 178 -4.61 4.35 -1.55
C GLY A 178 -4.63 4.38 -3.07
N TYR A 179 -5.24 3.39 -3.73
CA TYR A 179 -5.38 3.40 -5.19
C TYR A 179 -6.31 4.50 -5.68
N ALA A 180 -7.42 4.75 -4.97
CA ALA A 180 -8.30 5.87 -5.28
C ALA A 180 -7.56 7.21 -5.16
N LEU A 181 -6.71 7.38 -4.14
CA LEU A 181 -5.90 8.60 -3.96
C LEU A 181 -4.89 8.83 -5.06
N VAL A 182 -4.28 7.78 -5.63
CA VAL A 182 -3.39 7.95 -6.78
C VAL A 182 -4.14 8.64 -7.93
N GLY A 183 -5.38 8.20 -8.21
CA GLY A 183 -6.22 8.83 -9.23
C GLY A 183 -6.64 10.26 -8.87
N LEU A 184 -7.10 10.48 -7.63
CA LEU A 184 -7.57 11.80 -7.17
C LEU A 184 -6.46 12.84 -7.11
N VAL A 185 -5.30 12.49 -6.54
CA VAL A 185 -4.10 13.35 -6.50
C VAL A 185 -3.56 13.57 -7.92
N GLY A 186 -3.55 12.53 -8.75
CA GLY A 186 -3.17 12.64 -10.15
C GLY A 186 -4.05 13.62 -10.93
N GLY A 187 -5.37 13.53 -10.78
CA GLY A 187 -6.33 14.46 -11.37
C GLY A 187 -6.17 15.88 -10.83
N HIS A 188 -5.97 16.04 -9.52
CA HIS A 188 -5.68 17.34 -8.91
C HIS A 188 -4.39 17.97 -9.48
N ALA A 189 -3.30 17.19 -9.58
CA ALA A 189 -2.05 17.65 -10.18
C ALA A 189 -2.19 17.91 -11.69
N TYR A 190 -3.01 17.12 -12.40
CA TYR A 190 -3.26 17.33 -13.82
C TYR A 190 -3.87 18.71 -14.08
N VAL A 191 -4.95 19.06 -13.37
CA VAL A 191 -5.64 20.35 -13.55
C VAL A 191 -4.75 21.51 -13.07
N ASN A 192 -4.09 21.38 -11.93
CA ASN A 192 -3.39 22.51 -11.30
C ASN A 192 -1.90 22.63 -11.66
N ARG A 193 -1.31 21.63 -12.33
CA ARG A 193 0.10 21.63 -12.74
C ARG A 193 0.25 21.38 -14.23
N VAL A 194 -0.29 20.27 -14.73
CA VAL A 194 -0.04 19.82 -16.11
C VAL A 194 -0.73 20.70 -17.14
N VAL A 195 -2.01 21.03 -16.95
CA VAL A 195 -2.77 21.88 -17.88
C VAL A 195 -2.11 23.28 -18.03
N PRO A 196 -1.81 24.02 -16.94
CA PRO A 196 -1.09 25.29 -17.05
C PRO A 196 0.29 25.15 -17.70
N LEU A 197 1.04 24.09 -17.40
CA LEU A 197 2.33 23.84 -18.05
C LEU A 197 2.21 23.69 -19.57
N ILE A 198 1.15 23.04 -20.05
CA ILE A 198 0.91 22.86 -21.48
C ILE A 198 0.45 24.17 -22.15
N GLN A 199 -0.41 24.95 -21.48
CA GLN A 199 -1.04 26.13 -22.07
C GLN A 199 -0.19 27.40 -21.93
N GLU A 200 0.45 27.60 -20.77
CA GLU A 200 1.18 28.83 -20.40
C GLU A 200 2.70 28.60 -20.32
N GLY A 201 3.18 27.36 -20.53
CA GLY A 201 4.59 26.99 -20.41
C GLY A 201 5.11 26.94 -18.97
N SER A 202 4.27 27.31 -17.99
CA SER A 202 4.58 27.35 -16.57
C SER A 202 3.30 27.16 -15.76
N SER A 203 3.41 26.61 -14.55
CA SER A 203 2.32 26.58 -13.56
C SER A 203 2.54 27.58 -12.43
N ALA A 204 3.48 28.52 -12.59
CA ALA A 204 3.68 29.61 -11.64
C ALA A 204 2.50 30.60 -11.62
N GLY A 205 1.68 30.66 -12.66
CA GLY A 205 0.48 31.50 -12.70
C GLY A 205 -0.68 30.98 -11.83
N VAL A 206 -0.61 29.73 -11.35
CA VAL A 206 -1.75 29.10 -10.64
C VAL A 206 -1.90 29.65 -9.22
N GLY A 207 -2.86 30.54 -9.06
CA GLY A 207 -3.31 31.07 -7.76
C GLY A 207 -4.69 30.57 -7.36
N LEU A 208 -5.19 31.06 -6.22
CA LEU A 208 -6.51 30.71 -5.70
C LEU A 208 -7.65 31.14 -6.63
N GLN A 209 -7.44 32.21 -7.40
CA GLN A 209 -8.44 32.71 -8.36
C GLN A 209 -8.64 31.74 -9.53
N TYR A 210 -7.56 31.13 -10.03
CA TYR A 210 -7.63 30.09 -11.06
C TYR A 210 -8.48 28.91 -10.57
N VAL A 211 -8.22 28.45 -9.34
CA VAL A 211 -8.99 27.35 -8.73
C VAL A 211 -10.45 27.75 -8.54
N ALA A 212 -10.72 28.95 -7.99
CA ALA A 212 -12.07 29.44 -7.77
C ALA A 212 -12.86 29.56 -9.09
N HIS A 213 -12.22 29.98 -10.17
CA HIS A 213 -12.83 30.00 -11.50
C HIS A 213 -13.24 28.59 -11.96
N GLY A 214 -12.39 27.58 -11.72
CA GLY A 214 -12.71 26.17 -12.00
C GLY A 214 -13.95 25.69 -11.23
N PHE A 215 -14.05 26.03 -9.94
CA PHE A 215 -15.24 25.75 -9.12
C PHE A 215 -16.49 26.47 -9.62
N ALA A 216 -16.36 27.73 -10.07
CA ALA A 216 -17.48 28.49 -10.62
C ALA A 216 -17.95 27.92 -11.97
N ARG A 217 -17.02 27.45 -12.82
CA ARG A 217 -17.33 26.94 -14.16
C ARG A 217 -17.88 25.51 -14.15
N HIS A 218 -17.35 24.65 -13.29
CA HIS A 218 -17.70 23.23 -13.21
C HIS A 218 -18.03 22.81 -11.77
N PRO A 219 -19.08 23.37 -11.15
CA PRO A 219 -19.33 23.24 -9.72
C PRO A 219 -19.50 21.78 -9.28
N PHE A 220 -20.33 20.99 -9.96
CA PHE A 220 -20.57 19.61 -9.56
C PHE A 220 -19.30 18.76 -9.61
N LEU A 221 -18.52 18.88 -10.68
CA LEU A 221 -17.27 18.13 -10.85
C LEU A 221 -16.21 18.57 -9.84
N ALA A 222 -16.01 19.88 -9.68
CA ALA A 222 -15.02 20.44 -8.77
C ALA A 222 -15.33 20.09 -7.31
N TRP A 223 -16.57 20.30 -6.86
CA TRP A 223 -16.99 19.94 -5.51
C TRP A 223 -16.92 18.44 -5.24
N SER A 224 -17.40 17.61 -6.17
CA SER A 224 -17.33 16.15 -6.00
C SER A 224 -15.88 15.66 -5.92
N ALA A 225 -15.01 16.15 -6.80
CA ALA A 225 -13.59 15.83 -6.79
C ALA A 225 -12.91 16.31 -5.50
N GLN A 226 -13.25 17.50 -5.01
CA GLN A 226 -12.69 18.05 -3.78
C GLN A 226 -13.11 17.24 -2.53
N VAL A 227 -14.40 16.95 -2.40
CA VAL A 227 -14.92 16.13 -1.28
C VAL A 227 -14.33 14.73 -1.32
N ALA A 228 -14.23 14.11 -2.50
CA ALA A 228 -13.61 12.80 -2.65
C ALA A 228 -12.12 12.85 -2.28
N LEU A 229 -11.37 13.85 -2.78
CA LEU A 229 -9.95 14.00 -2.47
C LEU A 229 -9.72 14.18 -0.97
N LEU A 230 -10.45 15.09 -0.31
CA LEU A 230 -10.32 15.33 1.13
C LEU A 230 -10.73 14.11 1.96
N GLY A 231 -11.91 13.54 1.71
CA GLY A 231 -12.43 12.41 2.48
C GLY A 231 -11.56 11.16 2.36
N VAL A 232 -11.14 10.80 1.15
CA VAL A 232 -10.25 9.63 0.96
C VAL A 232 -8.86 9.93 1.53
N THR A 233 -8.35 11.16 1.43
CA THR A 233 -7.04 11.54 1.98
C THR A 233 -7.05 11.45 3.50
N ALA A 234 -8.04 12.07 4.16
CA ALA A 234 -8.22 12.01 5.60
C ALA A 234 -8.36 10.56 6.08
N GLY A 235 -9.22 9.78 5.43
CA GLY A 235 -9.39 8.36 5.70
C GLY A 235 -8.07 7.59 5.61
N HIS A 236 -7.35 7.73 4.51
CA HIS A 236 -6.08 7.00 4.29
C HIS A 236 -5.00 7.43 5.29
N VAL A 237 -4.85 8.72 5.56
CA VAL A 237 -3.82 9.24 6.47
C VAL A 237 -4.10 8.82 7.90
N VAL A 238 -5.33 9.03 8.40
CA VAL A 238 -5.68 8.76 9.81
C VAL A 238 -5.65 7.26 10.10
N TRP A 239 -6.21 6.41 9.23
CA TRP A 239 -6.11 4.96 9.39
C TRP A 239 -4.67 4.45 9.23
N GLY A 240 -3.88 5.07 8.35
CA GLY A 240 -2.45 4.81 8.21
C GLY A 240 -1.68 5.09 9.51
N TRP A 241 -1.95 6.23 10.15
CA TRP A 241 -1.37 6.62 11.44
C TRP A 241 -1.83 5.73 12.59
N ALA A 242 -3.11 5.36 12.64
CA ALA A 242 -3.61 4.39 13.62
C ALA A 242 -2.87 3.05 13.49
N ARG A 243 -2.64 2.59 12.27
CA ARG A 243 -1.83 1.39 12.02
C ARG A 243 -0.37 1.57 12.44
N TRP A 244 0.21 2.73 12.16
CA TRP A 244 1.58 3.07 12.54
C TRP A 244 1.80 2.99 14.06
N MET A 245 0.85 3.53 14.83
CA MET A 245 0.88 3.55 16.29
C MET A 245 0.48 2.21 16.92
N GLY A 246 0.21 1.17 16.12
CA GLY A 246 -0.18 -0.15 16.63
C GLY A 246 -1.62 -0.22 17.17
N TRP A 247 -2.48 0.75 16.86
CA TRP A 247 -3.87 0.78 17.36
C TRP A 247 -4.77 -0.32 16.76
N LEU A 248 -4.36 -0.95 15.67
CA LEU A 248 -5.09 -2.02 14.98
C LEU A 248 -4.74 -3.44 15.45
N GLY A 249 -4.01 -3.58 16.57
CA GLY A 249 -3.67 -4.87 17.16
C GLY A 249 -4.85 -5.61 17.80
N ALA A 250 -4.63 -6.88 18.16
CA ALA A 250 -5.65 -7.72 18.81
C ALA A 250 -6.06 -7.13 20.17
N VAL A 251 -7.34 -6.80 20.30
CA VAL A 251 -7.95 -6.28 21.53
C VAL A 251 -9.36 -6.85 21.67
N ASP A 252 -9.91 -6.81 22.88
CA ASP A 252 -11.32 -7.14 23.14
C ASP A 252 -12.26 -6.33 22.22
N GLN A 253 -13.40 -6.94 21.85
CA GLN A 253 -14.39 -6.38 20.92
C GLN A 253 -14.89 -5.00 21.35
N LYS A 254 -15.12 -4.78 22.65
CA LYS A 254 -15.56 -3.47 23.16
C LYS A 254 -14.51 -2.40 22.89
N ARG A 255 -13.23 -2.71 23.10
CA ARG A 255 -12.10 -1.80 22.83
C ARG A 255 -11.90 -1.59 21.33
N ALA A 256 -12.03 -2.64 20.52
CA ALA A 256 -11.96 -2.54 19.06
C ALA A 256 -13.02 -1.58 18.51
N ARG A 257 -14.28 -1.71 18.99
CA ARG A 257 -15.38 -0.83 18.58
C ARG A 257 -15.14 0.62 18.99
N ARG A 258 -14.66 0.87 20.21
CA ARG A 258 -14.30 2.23 20.66
C ARG A 258 -13.23 2.84 19.76
N ARG A 259 -12.14 2.11 19.49
CA ARG A 259 -11.06 2.57 18.60
C ARG A 259 -11.58 2.87 17.19
N PHE A 260 -12.45 2.03 16.64
CA PHE A 260 -13.07 2.27 15.34
C PHE A 260 -13.81 3.61 15.30
N TRP A 261 -14.67 3.89 16.28
CA TRP A 261 -15.39 5.16 16.34
C TRP A 261 -14.48 6.36 16.58
N THR A 262 -13.46 6.21 17.41
CA THR A 262 -12.46 7.27 17.61
C THR A 262 -11.73 7.59 16.31
N ILE A 263 -11.26 6.57 15.57
CA ILE A 263 -10.55 6.77 14.30
C ILE A 263 -11.46 7.45 13.28
N ASN A 264 -12.71 7.00 13.12
CA ASN A 264 -13.63 7.62 12.18
C ASN A 264 -14.07 9.03 12.61
N GLY A 265 -14.17 9.30 13.92
CA GLY A 265 -14.39 10.64 14.44
C GLY A 265 -13.25 11.59 14.08
N VAL A 266 -12.00 11.12 14.17
CA VAL A 266 -10.82 11.89 13.72
C VAL A 266 -10.83 12.10 12.20
N VAL A 267 -11.19 11.06 11.41
CA VAL A 267 -11.34 11.21 9.95
C VAL A 267 -12.35 12.30 9.62
N ALA A 268 -13.53 12.28 10.26
CA ALA A 268 -14.57 13.28 10.02
C ALA A 268 -14.19 14.69 10.47
N ALA A 269 -13.31 14.84 11.46
CA ALA A 269 -12.81 16.14 11.89
C ALA A 269 -11.72 16.72 10.96
N VAL A 270 -11.03 15.85 10.22
CA VAL A 270 -9.93 16.24 9.30
C VAL A 270 -10.42 16.44 7.87
N ALA A 271 -11.48 15.74 7.46
CA ALA A 271 -12.09 15.83 6.13
C ALA A 271 -12.97 17.07 5.99
#